data_AF-A0A147B9N0-F1
#
_entry.id   AF-A0A147B9N0-F1
#
_cell.length_a   1.000
_cell.length_b   1.000
_cell.length_c   1.000
_cell.angle_alpha   90.00
_cell.angle_beta   90.00
_cell.angle_gamma   90.00
#
_symmetry.space_group_name_H-M   'P 1'
#
loop_
_entity.id
_entity.type
_entity.pdbx_description
1 polymer ?
#
loop_
_entity_poly.entity_id
_entity_poly.type
_entity_poly.pdbx_seq_one_letter_code
_entity_poly.pdbx_strand_id
1 'polypeptide(L)'
;PALPKGWRREEIVRRTGLSSGTVDVFYYSPSGKKFRSKPQLARFLGDAIDLSTFDFRTGKINSLLLRKSRRQRGTQFDYSRGIRNDASLVPPIRQTASIFKQPVTVVRSQDGKVRTDFKHGPQDKPKQLFWEKRLQGLQACDKDEEALHSFELPRNIKGVGPDVTQETLLRSIATALHMSAQPITGQTSSRAVLDKHPGIYIN
;
A
#
# COMPACT_ATOMS: atom_id res chain seq x y z
N PRO A 1 4.81 -31.44 -18.04
CA PRO A 1 4.82 -29.95 -18.22
C PRO A 1 3.78 -29.32 -17.28
N ALA A 2 4.14 -28.27 -16.55
CA ALA A 2 3.27 -27.67 -15.54
C ALA A 2 2.31 -26.59 -16.07
N LEU A 3 2.49 -26.17 -17.33
CA LEU A 3 1.60 -25.23 -18.03
C LEU A 3 0.80 -25.97 -19.11
N PRO A 4 -0.34 -25.42 -19.56
CA PRO A 4 -1.17 -26.02 -20.60
C PRO A 4 -0.42 -26.25 -21.91
N LYS A 5 -1.03 -27.07 -22.77
CA LYS A 5 -0.50 -27.34 -24.12
C LYS A 5 -0.32 -26.04 -24.91
N GLY A 6 0.80 -25.92 -25.61
CA GLY A 6 1.15 -24.75 -26.42
C GLY A 6 1.99 -23.68 -25.71
N TRP A 7 2.19 -23.79 -24.39
CA TRP A 7 3.13 -22.93 -23.68
C TRP A 7 4.57 -23.36 -23.90
N ARG A 8 5.46 -22.39 -24.12
CA ARG A 8 6.90 -22.62 -24.30
C ARG A 8 7.70 -21.91 -23.23
N ARG A 9 8.80 -22.52 -22.79
CA ARG A 9 9.76 -21.98 -21.83
C ARG A 9 11.10 -21.79 -22.53
N GLU A 10 11.73 -20.65 -22.30
CA GLU A 10 13.04 -20.30 -22.84
C GLU A 10 13.94 -19.84 -21.70
N GLU A 11 15.18 -20.35 -21.68
CA GLU A 11 16.22 -19.93 -20.75
C GLU A 11 17.30 -19.18 -21.53
N ILE A 12 17.55 -17.93 -21.16
CA ILE A 12 18.55 -17.09 -21.81
C ILE A 12 19.65 -16.78 -20.79
N VAL A 13 20.88 -17.17 -21.12
CA VAL A 13 22.06 -16.84 -20.32
C VAL A 13 22.57 -15.46 -20.71
N ARG A 14 22.74 -14.58 -19.74
CA ARG A 14 23.34 -13.25 -19.97
C ARG A 14 24.81 -13.42 -20.34
N ARG A 15 25.21 -12.86 -21.48
CA ARG A 15 26.58 -12.99 -22.01
C ARG A 15 27.54 -11.89 -21.55
N THR A 16 27.02 -10.75 -21.10
CA THR A 16 27.81 -9.54 -20.83
C THR A 16 27.31 -8.80 -19.58
N GLY A 17 28.16 -7.92 -19.04
CA GLY A 17 27.87 -7.08 -17.86
C GLY A 17 28.09 -7.76 -16.50
N LEU A 18 27.79 -7.04 -15.42
CA LEU A 18 28.00 -7.48 -14.03
C LEU A 18 27.22 -8.74 -13.63
N SER A 19 26.17 -9.08 -14.38
CA SER A 19 25.37 -10.30 -14.17
C SER A 19 25.60 -11.37 -15.24
N SER A 20 26.74 -11.31 -15.95
CA SER A 20 27.12 -12.33 -16.92
C SER A 20 27.10 -13.72 -16.27
N GLY A 21 26.57 -14.72 -17.00
CA GLY A 21 26.36 -16.08 -16.50
C GLY A 21 25.02 -16.30 -15.76
N THR A 22 24.28 -15.24 -15.42
CA THR A 22 22.94 -15.39 -14.84
C THR A 22 21.94 -15.84 -15.90
N VAL A 23 21.08 -16.79 -15.55
CA VAL A 23 20.00 -17.29 -16.41
C VAL A 23 18.69 -16.57 -16.14
N ASP A 24 18.15 -15.94 -17.18
CA ASP A 24 16.79 -15.40 -17.24
C ASP A 24 15.84 -16.41 -17.87
N VAL A 25 14.65 -16.56 -17.28
CA VAL A 25 13.64 -17.50 -17.74
C VAL A 25 12.44 -16.73 -18.31
N PHE A 26 12.02 -17.10 -19.51
CA PHE A 26 10.86 -16.53 -20.18
C PHE A 26 9.84 -17.61 -20.53
N TYR A 27 8.56 -17.23 -20.51
CA TYR A 27 7.48 -18.07 -21.00
C TYR A 27 6.78 -17.41 -22.18
N TYR A 28 6.35 -18.21 -23.14
CA TYR A 28 5.57 -17.77 -24.28
C TYR A 28 4.23 -18.48 -24.29
N SER A 29 3.16 -17.69 -24.38
CA SER A 29 1.81 -18.22 -24.61
C SER A 29 1.70 -18.88 -26.00
N PRO A 30 0.66 -19.69 -26.24
CA PRO A 30 0.38 -20.24 -27.56
C PRO A 30 0.25 -19.17 -28.66
N SER A 31 -0.17 -17.96 -28.30
CA SER A 31 -0.26 -16.79 -29.20
C SER A 31 1.05 -16.00 -29.36
N GLY A 32 2.14 -16.44 -28.72
CA GLY A 32 3.47 -15.82 -28.83
C GLY A 32 3.75 -14.70 -27.83
N LYS A 33 2.81 -14.31 -26.96
CA LYS A 33 3.04 -13.30 -25.92
C LYS A 33 4.10 -13.77 -24.92
N LYS A 34 5.11 -12.92 -24.65
CA LYS A 34 6.26 -13.18 -23.75
C LYS A 34 5.99 -12.73 -22.32
N PHE A 35 6.39 -13.57 -21.36
CA PHE A 35 6.27 -13.34 -19.91
C PHE A 35 7.63 -13.48 -19.24
N ARG A 36 7.96 -12.53 -18.36
CA ARG A 36 9.26 -12.39 -17.68
C ARG A 36 9.21 -12.65 -16.17
N SER A 37 8.02 -12.87 -15.61
CA SER A 37 7.86 -13.16 -14.17
C SER A 37 6.60 -13.96 -13.85
N LYS A 38 6.63 -14.68 -12.71
CA LYS A 38 5.48 -15.44 -12.20
C LYS A 38 4.21 -14.59 -12.02
N PRO A 39 4.27 -13.39 -11.40
CA PRO A 39 3.07 -12.56 -11.25
C PRO A 39 2.49 -12.09 -12.57
N GLN A 40 3.34 -11.76 -13.55
CA GLN A 40 2.89 -11.36 -14.89
C GLN A 40 2.15 -12.51 -15.60
N LEU A 41 2.69 -13.72 -15.49
CA LEU A 41 2.07 -14.94 -16.02
C LEU A 41 0.74 -15.25 -15.32
N ALA A 42 0.69 -15.13 -13.99
CA ALA A 42 -0.51 -15.37 -13.19
C ALA A 42 -1.66 -14.41 -13.57
N ARG A 43 -1.37 -13.12 -13.74
CA ARG A 43 -2.39 -12.14 -14.18
C ARG A 43 -2.98 -12.45 -15.55
N PHE A 44 -2.17 -12.99 -16.46
CA PHE A 44 -2.63 -13.32 -17.80
C PHE A 44 -3.47 -14.60 -17.85
N LEU A 45 -3.11 -15.59 -17.03
CA LEU A 45 -3.86 -16.84 -16.93
C LEU A 45 -5.12 -16.71 -16.04
N GLY A 46 -5.13 -15.73 -15.13
CA GLY A 46 -6.24 -15.48 -14.21
C GLY A 46 -6.55 -16.70 -13.34
N ASP A 47 -7.82 -16.86 -12.99
CA ASP A 47 -8.30 -17.94 -12.12
C ASP A 47 -8.45 -19.29 -12.84
N ALA A 48 -8.23 -19.33 -14.16
CA ALA A 48 -8.34 -20.57 -14.93
C ALA A 48 -7.25 -21.59 -14.55
N ILE A 49 -6.10 -21.12 -14.02
CA ILE A 49 -4.96 -21.99 -13.70
C ILE A 49 -4.31 -21.52 -12.41
N ASP A 50 -4.31 -22.39 -11.40
CA ASP A 50 -3.60 -22.12 -10.15
C ASP A 50 -2.08 -22.31 -10.33
N LEU A 51 -1.34 -21.20 -10.23
CA LEU A 51 0.12 -21.19 -10.24
C LEU A 51 0.73 -21.22 -8.84
N SER A 52 -0.04 -21.45 -7.77
CA SER A 52 0.44 -21.44 -6.38
C SER A 52 1.65 -22.37 -6.19
N THR A 53 1.58 -23.58 -6.74
CA THR A 53 2.65 -24.60 -6.67
C THR A 53 3.64 -24.53 -7.82
N PHE A 54 3.45 -23.63 -8.78
CA PHE A 54 4.32 -23.51 -9.94
C PHE A 54 5.60 -22.74 -9.61
N ASP A 55 6.76 -23.34 -9.83
CA ASP A 55 8.04 -22.65 -9.74
C ASP A 55 8.42 -22.09 -11.12
N PHE A 56 8.49 -20.76 -11.21
CA PHE A 56 8.77 -20.05 -12.45
C PHE A 56 10.18 -20.30 -12.97
N ARG A 57 11.17 -20.46 -12.07
CA ARG A 57 12.55 -20.67 -12.48
C ARG A 57 12.74 -22.06 -13.06
N THR A 58 12.16 -23.10 -12.47
CA THR A 58 12.33 -24.49 -12.93
C THR A 58 11.27 -24.97 -13.92
N GLY A 59 10.12 -24.30 -13.99
CA GLY A 59 8.98 -24.69 -14.83
C GLY A 59 8.26 -25.97 -14.36
N LYS A 60 8.50 -26.37 -13.11
CA LYS A 60 7.92 -27.57 -12.51
C LYS A 60 7.00 -27.20 -11.35
N ILE A 61 6.13 -28.15 -11.00
CA ILE A 61 5.33 -28.07 -9.79
C ILE A 61 6.23 -28.40 -8.60
N ASN A 62 6.30 -27.48 -7.64
CA ASN A 62 7.02 -27.65 -6.39
C ASN A 62 6.01 -27.68 -5.24
N SER A 63 5.78 -28.87 -4.69
CA SER A 63 4.83 -29.10 -3.59
C SER A 63 5.21 -28.38 -2.30
N LEU A 64 6.47 -28.00 -2.11
CA LEU A 64 6.92 -27.22 -0.94
C LEU A 64 6.35 -25.80 -0.95
N LEU A 65 5.94 -25.28 -2.12
CA LEU A 65 5.30 -23.96 -2.23
C LEU A 65 3.87 -23.94 -1.65
N LEU A 66 3.20 -25.09 -1.48
CA LEU A 66 1.88 -25.18 -0.80
C LEU A 66 1.94 -24.69 0.64
N ARG A 67 3.10 -24.80 1.32
CA ARG A 67 3.23 -24.42 2.74
C ARG A 67 3.06 -22.93 2.99
N LYS A 68 3.12 -22.09 1.95
CA LYS A 68 2.81 -20.65 2.05
C LYS A 68 1.33 -20.32 1.80
N SER A 69 0.52 -21.30 1.41
CA SER A 69 -0.90 -21.17 1.04
C SER A 69 -1.88 -21.59 2.15
N ARG A 70 -1.42 -21.81 3.41
CA ARG A 70 -2.34 -21.98 4.55
C ARG A 70 -2.90 -20.66 5.09
N ARG A 71 -3.22 -19.74 4.19
CA ARG A 71 -4.18 -18.64 4.38
C ARG A 71 -4.73 -18.35 2.99
N GLN A 72 -6.06 -18.20 2.90
CA GLN A 72 -6.86 -17.95 1.68
C GLN A 72 -7.54 -19.19 1.06
N ARG A 73 -8.32 -19.92 1.87
CA ARG A 73 -9.66 -20.34 1.44
C ARG A 73 -10.64 -19.51 2.25
N GLY A 74 -11.42 -18.67 1.56
CA GLY A 74 -12.30 -17.68 2.16
C GLY A 74 -11.79 -16.26 1.96
N THR A 75 -12.00 -15.71 0.76
CA THR A 75 -11.98 -14.26 0.52
C THR A 75 -13.21 -13.65 1.19
N GLN A 76 -13.21 -13.62 2.52
CA GLN A 76 -13.82 -12.51 3.23
C GLN A 76 -12.75 -11.40 3.21
N PHE A 77 -13.07 -10.28 2.57
CA PHE A 77 -12.25 -9.06 2.64
C PHE A 77 -12.29 -8.55 4.08
N ASP A 78 -11.48 -9.16 4.94
CA ASP A 78 -11.31 -8.75 6.32
C ASP A 78 -10.24 -7.64 6.37
N TYR A 79 -10.71 -6.41 6.18
CA TYR A 79 -9.90 -5.19 6.24
C TYR A 79 -9.31 -4.92 7.64
N SER A 80 -9.71 -5.68 8.68
CA SER A 80 -9.23 -5.49 10.04
C SER A 80 -7.85 -6.10 10.32
N ARG A 81 -7.34 -6.98 9.43
CA ARG A 81 -5.96 -7.49 9.52
C ARG A 81 -5.04 -6.67 8.63
N GLY A 82 -4.39 -5.70 9.26
CA GLY A 82 -3.41 -4.76 8.71
C GLY A 82 -2.74 -5.21 7.41
N ILE A 83 -2.90 -4.34 6.40
CA ILE A 83 -2.21 -4.33 5.12
C ILE A 83 -0.78 -4.84 5.31
N ARG A 84 -0.48 -5.99 4.71
CA ARG A 84 0.88 -6.54 4.66
C ARG A 84 1.80 -5.45 4.11
N ASN A 85 2.91 -5.18 4.81
CA ASN A 85 3.95 -4.21 4.44
C ASN A 85 4.17 -4.20 2.93
N ASP A 86 3.60 -3.21 2.24
CA ASP A 86 4.07 -2.84 0.92
C ASP A 86 5.50 -2.34 1.12
N ALA A 87 6.45 -2.85 0.32
CA ALA A 87 7.84 -2.41 0.38
C ALA A 87 7.98 -0.91 0.09
N SER A 88 6.95 -0.28 -0.49
CA SER A 88 6.83 1.17 -0.67
C SER A 88 6.64 1.95 0.65
N LEU A 89 6.20 1.28 1.73
CA LEU A 89 5.98 1.88 3.06
C LEU A 89 7.14 1.63 4.02
N VAL A 90 8.17 0.88 3.59
CA VAL A 90 9.40 0.71 4.37
C VAL A 90 10.26 1.96 4.13
N PRO A 91 10.53 2.77 5.16
CA PRO A 91 11.37 3.94 4.99
C PRO A 91 12.75 3.52 4.45
N PRO A 92 13.36 4.31 3.55
CA PRO A 92 14.65 3.97 2.97
C PRO A 92 15.68 3.71 4.06
N ILE A 93 16.23 2.50 4.09
CA ILE A 93 17.32 2.17 5.01
C ILE A 93 18.58 2.83 4.48
N ARG A 94 19.17 3.74 5.27
CA ARG A 94 20.48 4.31 4.92
C ARG A 94 21.50 3.18 4.86
N GLN A 95 22.10 2.97 3.70
CA GLN A 95 23.28 2.12 3.55
C GLN A 95 24.50 2.87 4.08
N THR A 96 24.57 3.04 5.41
CA THR A 96 25.82 3.52 6.02
C THR A 96 26.78 2.35 6.09
N ALA A 97 28.00 2.54 5.57
CA ALA A 97 29.04 1.52 5.60
C ALA A 97 29.46 1.10 7.04
N SER A 98 29.06 1.88 8.06
CA SER A 98 29.31 1.55 9.45
C SER A 98 28.13 0.84 10.10
N ILE A 99 28.34 -0.42 10.45
CA ILE A 99 27.46 -1.27 11.27
C ILE A 99 27.66 -1.05 12.78
N PHE A 100 28.74 -0.36 13.16
CA PHE A 100 29.03 -0.05 14.55
C PHE A 100 28.35 1.27 14.92
N LYS A 101 27.53 1.22 15.97
CA LYS A 101 26.90 2.40 16.56
C LYS A 101 28.01 3.29 17.11
N GLN A 102 28.38 4.34 16.38
CA GLN A 102 29.25 5.36 16.94
C GLN A 102 28.43 6.19 17.93
N PRO A 103 28.98 6.50 19.13
CA PRO A 103 28.31 7.38 20.06
C PRO A 103 28.13 8.74 19.40
N VAL A 104 26.88 9.19 19.30
CA VAL A 104 26.55 10.52 18.79
C VAL A 104 26.48 11.47 19.97
N THR A 105 27.33 12.50 19.98
CA THR A 105 27.28 13.56 20.96
C THR A 105 26.17 14.54 20.58
N VAL A 106 25.09 14.58 21.36
CA VAL A 106 23.97 15.50 21.14
C VAL A 106 24.36 16.87 21.71
N VAL A 107 24.73 17.80 20.83
CA VAL A 107 24.95 19.20 21.20
C VAL A 107 23.61 19.93 21.21
N ARG A 108 23.19 20.45 22.37
CA ARG A 108 21.95 21.24 22.51
C ARG A 108 22.32 22.72 22.59
N SER A 109 21.71 23.54 21.75
CA SER A 109 21.98 24.98 21.67
C SER A 109 21.10 25.83 22.62
N GLN A 110 20.32 25.22 23.51
CA GLN A 110 19.38 25.93 24.39
C GLN A 110 19.12 25.19 25.72
N ASP A 111 19.15 25.93 26.83
CA ASP A 111 18.84 25.47 28.19
C ASP A 111 17.33 25.46 28.46
N GLY A 112 16.58 24.64 27.73
CA GLY A 112 15.18 24.35 28.03
C GLY A 112 15.04 23.05 28.83
N LYS A 113 14.17 23.02 29.86
CA LYS A 113 13.75 21.78 30.53
C LYS A 113 12.94 20.90 29.57
N VAL A 114 13.61 20.25 28.62
CA VAL A 114 13.02 19.24 27.75
C VAL A 114 12.95 17.94 28.54
N ARG A 115 11.73 17.41 28.72
CA ARG A 115 11.45 16.10 29.31
C ARG A 115 12.48 15.08 28.80
N THR A 116 13.22 14.47 29.71
CA THR A 116 14.31 13.51 29.43
C THR A 116 13.83 12.11 29.02
N ASP A 117 12.54 11.95 28.73
CA ASP A 117 11.96 10.64 28.41
C ASP A 117 11.84 10.42 26.90
N PHE A 118 12.96 10.23 26.21
CA PHE A 118 12.98 9.33 25.05
C PHE A 118 13.07 7.89 25.56
N LYS A 119 12.06 7.47 26.33
CA LYS A 119 11.87 6.04 26.57
C LYS A 119 11.46 5.42 25.23
N HIS A 120 12.05 4.28 24.90
CA HIS A 120 11.65 3.44 23.77
C HIS A 120 10.26 2.84 24.04
N GLY A 121 9.25 3.70 24.17
CA GLY A 121 7.85 3.30 24.25
C GLY A 121 7.40 2.71 22.93
N PRO A 122 6.17 2.17 22.88
CA PRO A 122 5.55 1.73 21.63
C PRO A 122 5.72 2.84 20.60
N GLN A 123 6.54 2.60 19.58
CA GLN A 123 6.69 3.54 18.49
C GLN A 123 5.38 3.50 17.72
N ASP A 124 4.52 4.50 17.96
CA ASP A 124 3.34 4.67 17.13
C ASP A 124 3.80 4.78 15.68
N LYS A 125 3.23 3.92 14.84
CA LYS A 125 3.54 3.96 13.41
C LYS A 125 3.21 5.36 12.89
N PRO A 126 4.08 5.96 12.07
CA PRO A 126 3.79 7.26 11.49
C PRO A 126 2.44 7.20 10.77
N LYS A 127 1.48 8.02 11.22
CA LYS A 127 0.16 8.12 10.60
C LYS A 127 0.25 9.10 9.44
N GLN A 128 -0.21 8.67 8.27
CA GLN A 128 -0.30 9.55 7.10
C GLN A 128 -1.53 10.44 7.25
N LEU A 129 -1.34 11.71 7.61
CA LEU A 129 -2.44 12.66 7.84
C LEU A 129 -3.09 13.12 6.54
N PHE A 130 -2.31 13.33 5.48
CA PHE A 130 -2.77 13.92 4.20
C PHE A 130 -2.84 12.89 3.07
N TRP A 131 -3.29 11.66 3.37
CA TRP A 131 -3.43 10.62 2.35
C TRP A 131 -4.42 11.00 1.25
N GLU A 132 -5.42 11.80 1.59
CA GLU A 132 -6.43 12.35 0.68
C GLU A 132 -5.82 13.13 -0.49
N LYS A 133 -4.69 13.83 -0.29
CA LYS A 133 -3.97 14.55 -1.35
C LYS A 133 -3.46 13.60 -2.43
N ARG A 134 -3.12 12.35 -2.08
CA ARG A 134 -2.72 11.33 -3.08
C ARG A 134 -3.86 10.88 -3.97
N LEU A 135 -5.10 11.01 -3.49
CA LEU A 135 -6.28 10.64 -4.27
C LEU A 135 -6.85 11.84 -5.04
N GLN A 136 -6.32 13.05 -4.84
CA GLN A 136 -6.81 14.25 -5.50
C GLN A 136 -6.74 14.08 -7.03
N GLY A 137 -7.82 14.41 -7.73
CA GLY A 137 -7.94 14.24 -9.18
C GLY A 137 -8.25 12.82 -9.65
N LEU A 138 -8.29 11.83 -8.77
CA LEU A 138 -8.79 10.50 -9.09
C LEU A 138 -10.31 10.47 -8.91
N GLN A 139 -11.02 9.90 -9.88
CA GLN A 139 -12.47 9.67 -9.82
C GLN A 139 -12.77 8.21 -10.15
N ALA A 140 -13.85 7.69 -9.60
CA ALA A 140 -14.33 6.36 -9.94
C ALA A 140 -15.03 6.44 -11.31
N CYS A 141 -14.79 5.46 -12.19
CA CYS A 141 -15.49 5.33 -13.46
C CYS A 141 -16.12 3.95 -13.58
N ASP A 142 -17.13 3.84 -14.45
CA ASP A 142 -17.73 2.55 -14.80
C ASP A 142 -16.92 1.82 -15.89
N LYS A 143 -17.49 0.73 -16.43
CA LYS A 143 -16.83 -0.08 -17.47
C LYS A 143 -16.73 0.64 -18.81
N ASP A 144 -17.53 1.67 -19.02
CA ASP A 144 -17.60 2.49 -20.22
C ASP A 144 -16.79 3.78 -20.06
N GLU A 145 -15.97 3.86 -19.00
CA GLU A 145 -15.11 5.00 -18.62
C GLU A 145 -15.86 6.27 -18.21
N GLU A 146 -17.17 6.18 -17.98
CA GLU A 146 -17.98 7.31 -17.52
C GLU A 146 -17.72 7.59 -16.04
N ALA A 147 -17.42 8.85 -15.71
CA ALA A 147 -17.10 9.25 -14.34
C ALA A 147 -18.34 9.16 -13.44
N LEU A 148 -18.23 8.38 -12.38
CA LEU A 148 -19.26 8.26 -11.36
C LEU A 148 -19.29 9.55 -10.54
N HIS A 149 -20.46 10.17 -10.49
CA HIS A 149 -20.66 11.38 -9.70
C HIS A 149 -20.52 11.08 -8.21
N SER A 150 -19.72 11.90 -7.52
CA SER A 150 -19.60 11.85 -6.06
C SER A 150 -20.92 12.27 -5.40
N PHE A 151 -21.26 11.70 -4.25
CA PHE A 151 -22.48 12.10 -3.54
C PHE A 151 -22.38 13.52 -2.96
N GLU A 152 -23.52 14.20 -2.86
CA GLU A 152 -23.60 15.50 -2.20
C GLU A 152 -23.64 15.36 -0.68
N LEU A 153 -22.78 16.11 0.01
CA LEU A 153 -22.81 16.16 1.46
C LEU A 153 -23.94 17.07 1.94
N PRO A 154 -24.66 16.68 3.01
CA PRO A 154 -25.64 17.53 3.68
C PRO A 154 -25.06 18.91 4.04
N ARG A 155 -25.89 19.96 4.00
CA ARG A 155 -25.48 21.37 4.21
C ARG A 155 -24.81 21.64 5.58
N ASN A 156 -25.03 20.78 6.56
CA ASN A 156 -24.43 20.84 7.90
C ASN A 156 -23.02 20.21 7.97
N ILE A 157 -22.56 19.54 6.91
CA ILE A 157 -21.23 18.94 6.84
C ILE A 157 -20.41 19.78 5.85
N LYS A 158 -19.44 20.53 6.36
CA LYS A 158 -18.60 21.42 5.56
C LYS A 158 -17.14 21.22 5.89
N GLY A 159 -16.30 21.30 4.86
CA GLY A 159 -14.85 21.26 5.01
C GLY A 159 -14.37 22.56 5.63
N VAL A 160 -13.41 22.48 6.54
CA VAL A 160 -12.74 23.64 7.13
C VAL A 160 -11.25 23.51 6.87
N GLY A 161 -10.66 24.52 6.24
CA GLY A 161 -9.24 24.59 5.94
C GLY A 161 -8.95 24.83 4.46
N PRO A 162 -7.70 25.15 4.13
CA PRO A 162 -7.29 25.37 2.74
C PRO A 162 -7.42 24.07 1.93
N ASP A 163 -7.92 24.18 0.70
CA ASP A 163 -8.08 23.08 -0.27
C ASP A 163 -8.92 21.88 0.19
N VAL A 164 -9.74 22.01 1.24
CA VAL A 164 -10.67 20.96 1.67
C VAL A 164 -11.93 21.04 0.81
N THR A 165 -11.92 20.33 -0.32
CA THR A 165 -13.10 20.18 -1.18
C THR A 165 -14.10 19.18 -0.59
N GLN A 166 -15.32 19.19 -1.11
CA GLN A 166 -16.36 18.24 -0.70
C GLN A 166 -15.93 16.78 -0.92
N GLU A 167 -15.23 16.48 -2.02
CA GLU A 167 -14.70 15.15 -2.31
C GLU A 167 -13.66 14.70 -1.27
N THR A 168 -12.79 15.63 -0.85
CA THR A 168 -11.79 15.38 0.20
C THR A 168 -12.46 15.04 1.53
N LEU A 169 -13.47 15.82 1.91
CA LEU A 169 -14.26 15.59 3.12
C LEU A 169 -14.97 14.24 3.11
N LEU A 170 -15.52 13.88 1.97
CA LEU A 170 -16.20 12.61 1.72
C LEU A 170 -15.27 11.40 1.89
N ARG A 171 -14.06 11.49 1.31
CA ARG A 171 -13.01 10.47 1.46
C ARG A 171 -12.57 10.33 2.91
N SER A 172 -12.45 11.45 3.63
CA SER A 172 -12.12 11.47 5.05
C SER A 172 -13.19 10.77 5.89
N ILE A 173 -14.47 11.10 5.68
CA ILE A 173 -15.62 10.45 6.35
C ILE A 173 -15.63 8.95 6.06
N ALA A 174 -15.50 8.55 4.79
CA ALA A 174 -15.48 7.13 4.41
C ALA A 174 -14.33 6.37 5.10
N THR A 175 -13.16 7.00 5.22
CA THR A 175 -11.99 6.41 5.89
C THR A 175 -12.16 6.34 7.40
N ALA A 176 -12.74 7.36 8.02
CA ALA A 176 -13.05 7.36 9.45
C ALA A 176 -14.06 6.24 9.80
N LEU A 177 -15.11 6.06 8.99
CA LEU A 177 -16.06 4.95 9.12
C LEU A 177 -15.41 3.59 8.88
N HIS A 178 -14.42 3.52 7.98
CA HIS A 178 -13.72 2.27 7.66
C HIS A 178 -12.73 1.85 8.76
N MET A 179 -11.95 2.81 9.27
CA MET A 179 -10.89 2.56 10.24
C MET A 179 -11.40 2.50 11.68
N SER A 180 -12.54 3.13 11.97
CA SER A 180 -13.10 3.18 13.31
C SER A 180 -14.56 2.75 13.30
N ALA A 181 -14.93 1.94 14.30
CA ALA A 181 -16.33 1.59 14.57
C ALA A 181 -17.04 2.65 15.44
N GLN A 182 -16.41 3.80 15.66
CA GLN A 182 -16.95 4.88 16.48
C GLN A 182 -17.83 5.81 15.65
N PRO A 183 -18.89 6.38 16.24
CA PRO A 183 -19.71 7.35 15.54
C PRO A 183 -18.88 8.59 15.19
N ILE A 184 -19.05 9.10 13.97
CA ILE A 184 -18.46 10.37 13.57
C ILE A 184 -19.28 11.49 14.21
N THR A 185 -18.76 12.05 15.29
CA THR A 185 -19.33 13.23 15.95
C THR A 185 -18.74 14.49 15.32
N GLY A 186 -19.60 15.46 15.00
CA GLY A 186 -19.15 16.78 14.55
C GLY A 186 -18.53 17.61 15.68
N GLN A 187 -18.39 18.90 15.44
CA GLN A 187 -17.89 19.84 16.45
C GLN A 187 -18.92 20.02 17.58
N THR A 188 -18.56 19.65 18.81
CA THR A 188 -19.44 19.71 20.00
C THR A 188 -19.36 21.02 20.78
N SER A 189 -18.45 21.92 20.40
CA SER A 189 -18.26 23.20 21.08
C SER A 189 -19.37 24.20 20.77
N SER A 190 -19.48 25.26 21.59
CA SER A 190 -20.46 26.31 21.37
C SER A 190 -20.21 27.04 20.05
N ARG A 191 -21.30 27.45 19.39
CA ARG A 191 -21.25 28.12 18.08
C ARG A 191 -20.35 29.35 18.07
N ALA A 192 -20.35 30.14 19.16
CA ALA A 192 -19.51 31.32 19.29
C ALA A 192 -18.00 31.02 19.26
N VAL A 193 -17.58 29.84 19.74
CA VAL A 193 -16.17 29.41 19.70
C VAL A 193 -15.81 28.91 18.30
N LEU A 194 -16.72 28.18 17.66
CA LEU A 194 -16.54 27.65 16.31
C LEU A 194 -16.47 28.75 15.25
N ASP A 195 -17.29 29.80 15.35
CA ASP A 195 -17.28 30.92 14.42
C ASP A 195 -15.97 31.72 14.48
N LYS A 196 -15.36 31.84 15.68
CA LYS A 196 -14.06 32.51 15.86
C LYS A 196 -12.89 31.65 15.40
N HIS A 197 -13.01 30.34 15.54
CA HIS A 197 -11.93 29.40 15.30
C HIS A 197 -12.43 28.09 14.68
N PRO A 198 -12.82 28.13 13.41
CA PRO A 198 -13.49 26.98 12.78
C PRO A 198 -12.59 25.74 12.68
N GLY A 199 -11.26 25.92 12.69
CA GLY A 199 -10.26 24.86 12.57
C GLY A 199 -9.63 24.36 13.87
N ILE A 200 -10.07 24.84 15.06
CA ILE A 200 -9.43 24.44 16.34
C ILE A 200 -9.64 22.97 16.71
N TYR A 201 -10.63 22.30 16.11
CA TYR A 201 -11.00 20.92 16.44
C TYR A 201 -10.78 19.94 15.28
N ILE A 202 -9.76 20.17 14.45
CA ILE A 202 -9.31 19.16 13.48
C ILE A 202 -8.63 18.05 14.30
N ASN A 203 -9.34 16.96 14.53
CA ASN A 203 -8.78 15.70 15.03
C ASN A 203 -8.12 14.92 13.90
#